data_AF-A0A962P9C2-F1
#
_entry.id   AF-A0A962P9C2-F1
#
_cell.length_a   1.000
_cell.length_b   1.000
_cell.length_c   1.000
_cell.angle_alpha   90.00
_cell.angle_beta   90.00
_cell.angle_gamma   90.00
#
_symmetry.space_group_name_H-M   'P 1'
#
loop_
_entity.id
_entity.type
_entity.pdbx_description
1 polymer ?
#
loop_
_entity_poly.entity_id
_entity_poly.type
_entity_poly.pdbx_seq_one_letter_code
_entity_poly.pdbx_strand_id
1 'polypeptide(L)'
;MGWILSWIAIGLIPLAQATTCTMGSEDSWTANLFVVTPANVLILGAIFLFRKHHTRWIWLSTPNFILLPWATIFLIQFFIGSTIEGNHLCSVLMGQSGFNEYAASWWQPFWAPVQLVLILSYSLSIYGCWRKRSNANQTS
;
A
#
# COMPACT_ATOMS: atom_id res chain seq x y z
N MET A 1 1.20 -8.19 17.44
CA MET A 1 2.14 -7.23 16.83
C MET A 1 2.04 -7.16 15.31
N GLY A 2 2.15 -8.27 14.56
CA GLY A 2 2.07 -8.24 13.07
C GLY A 2 0.88 -7.51 12.45
N TRP A 3 -0.33 -7.61 13.04
CA TRP A 3 -1.51 -6.86 12.54
C TRP A 3 -1.43 -5.35 12.75
N ILE A 4 -0.82 -4.89 13.85
CA ILE A 4 -0.64 -3.45 14.10
C ILE A 4 0.40 -2.89 13.13
N LEU A 5 1.46 -3.66 12.87
CA LEU A 5 2.45 -3.31 11.85
C LEU A 5 1.83 -3.24 10.46
N SER A 6 0.82 -4.06 10.14
CA SER A 6 0.11 -3.97 8.87
C SER A 6 -0.71 -2.68 8.75
N TRP A 7 -1.26 -2.15 9.85
CA TRP A 7 -1.98 -0.87 9.82
C TRP A 7 -1.05 0.27 9.42
N ILE A 8 0.14 0.30 10.03
CA ILE A 8 1.17 1.29 9.72
C ILE A 8 1.64 1.10 8.27
N ALA A 9 1.95 -0.14 7.87
CA ALA A 9 2.40 -0.47 6.52
C ALA A 9 1.42 -0.02 5.43
N ILE A 10 0.14 -0.31 5.58
CA ILE A 10 -0.90 0.05 4.59
C ILE A 10 -1.23 1.53 4.68
N GLY A 11 -1.27 2.12 5.89
CA GLY A 11 -1.55 3.53 6.10
C GLY A 11 -0.46 4.45 5.55
N LEU A 12 0.80 4.00 5.52
CA LEU A 12 1.92 4.76 4.96
C LEU A 12 1.85 4.92 3.43
N ILE A 13 1.06 4.11 2.73
CA ILE A 13 0.86 4.21 1.28
C ILE A 13 0.13 5.50 0.90
N PRO A 14 -1.11 5.77 1.39
CA PRO A 14 -1.80 7.04 1.12
C PRO A 14 -1.16 8.24 1.82
N LEU A 15 -0.40 8.04 2.91
CA LEU A 15 0.33 9.13 3.58
C LEU A 15 1.38 9.81 2.68
N ALA A 16 1.85 9.16 1.61
CA ALA A 16 2.68 9.81 0.59
C ALA A 16 1.99 11.05 -0.04
N GLN A 17 0.66 11.15 0.01
CA GLN A 17 -0.10 12.33 -0.44
C GLN A 17 0.02 13.53 0.47
N ALA A 18 0.27 13.33 1.78
CA ALA A 18 0.34 14.42 2.74
C ALA A 18 1.57 15.30 2.54
N THR A 19 2.40 14.97 1.55
CA THR A 19 3.62 15.70 1.25
C THR A 19 3.38 16.75 0.18
N THR A 20 4.00 17.90 0.36
CA THR A 20 3.83 19.05 -0.53
C THR A 20 4.59 18.82 -1.84
N CYS A 21 3.88 18.91 -2.98
CA CYS A 21 4.49 19.05 -4.30
C CYS A 21 5.08 20.45 -4.48
N THR A 22 6.13 20.78 -3.71
CA THR A 22 6.93 21.99 -3.93
C THR A 22 7.93 21.72 -5.04
N MET A 23 7.79 22.40 -6.18
CA MET A 23 8.68 22.29 -7.34
C MET A 23 8.82 20.87 -7.92
N GLY A 24 7.73 20.07 -7.92
CA GLY A 24 7.76 18.73 -8.50
C GLY A 24 8.60 17.70 -7.71
N SER A 25 8.96 17.98 -6.45
CA SER A 25 9.69 17.00 -5.62
C SER A 25 8.91 15.68 -5.52
N GLU A 26 9.64 14.58 -5.73
CA GLU A 26 9.13 13.21 -5.65
C GLU A 26 9.71 12.44 -4.45
N ASP A 27 10.33 13.14 -3.49
CA ASP A 27 11.12 12.54 -2.41
C ASP A 27 10.31 11.56 -1.56
N SER A 28 9.06 11.89 -1.28
CA SER A 28 8.15 11.09 -0.46
C SER A 28 7.77 9.78 -1.15
N TRP A 29 7.51 9.83 -2.46
CA TRP A 29 7.22 8.65 -3.28
C TRP A 29 8.46 7.78 -3.46
N THR A 30 9.63 8.42 -3.62
CA THR A 30 10.93 7.75 -3.68
C THR A 30 11.21 7.01 -2.37
N ALA A 31 11.10 7.68 -1.23
CA ALA A 31 11.27 7.07 0.09
C ALA A 31 10.22 5.96 0.33
N ASN A 32 8.99 6.15 -0.13
CA ASN A 32 7.96 5.12 -0.06
C ASN A 32 8.36 3.87 -0.88
N LEU A 33 8.89 4.03 -2.09
CA LEU A 33 9.31 2.92 -2.93
C LEU A 33 10.56 2.21 -2.43
N PHE A 34 11.58 2.95 -1.99
CA PHE A 34 12.89 2.37 -1.69
C PHE A 34 13.11 2.06 -0.21
N VAL A 35 12.34 2.66 0.71
CA VAL A 35 12.47 2.44 2.16
C VAL A 35 11.24 1.75 2.73
N VAL A 36 10.05 2.31 2.48
CA VAL A 36 8.80 1.77 3.08
C VAL A 36 8.40 0.44 2.43
N THR A 37 8.55 0.29 1.12
CA THR A 37 8.18 -0.95 0.41
C THR A 37 8.99 -2.16 0.88
N PRO A 38 10.33 -2.12 0.98
CA PRO A 38 11.08 -3.25 1.56
C PRO A 38 10.66 -3.56 3.00
N ALA A 39 10.43 -2.54 3.83
CA ALA A 39 9.92 -2.76 5.19
C ALA A 39 8.55 -3.45 5.19
N ASN A 40 7.65 -3.06 4.29
CA ASN A 40 6.35 -3.68 4.11
C ASN A 40 6.46 -5.14 3.67
N VAL A 41 7.41 -5.49 2.81
CA VAL A 41 7.69 -6.88 2.42
C VAL A 41 8.15 -7.71 3.63
N LEU A 42 9.03 -7.16 4.48
CA LEU A 42 9.48 -7.84 5.70
C LEU A 42 8.34 -8.06 6.70
N ILE A 43 7.47 -7.06 6.90
CA ILE A 43 6.28 -7.17 7.75
C ILE A 43 5.34 -8.25 7.22
N LEU A 44 5.08 -8.25 5.91
CA LEU A 44 4.26 -9.26 5.26
C LEU A 44 4.87 -10.67 5.45
N GLY A 45 6.18 -10.81 5.25
CA GLY A 45 6.91 -12.05 5.50
C GLY A 45 6.75 -12.55 6.94
N ALA A 46 6.87 -11.66 7.93
CA ALA A 46 6.62 -11.99 9.33
C ALA A 46 5.18 -12.44 9.57
N ILE A 47 4.18 -11.76 9.00
CA ILE A 47 2.77 -12.17 9.09
C ILE A 47 2.58 -13.59 8.53
N PHE A 48 3.20 -13.90 7.38
CA PHE A 48 3.14 -15.24 6.79
C PHE A 48 3.77 -16.31 7.68
N LEU A 49 4.97 -16.06 8.24
CA LEU A 49 5.68 -17.03 9.09
C LEU A 49 4.93 -17.31 10.39
N PHE A 50 4.37 -16.28 11.03
CA PHE A 50 3.69 -16.41 12.32
C PHE A 50 2.19 -16.67 12.22
N ARG A 51 1.68 -17.03 11.02
CA ARG A 51 0.25 -17.22 10.72
C ARG A 51 -0.51 -18.08 11.74
N LYS A 52 0.11 -19.14 12.28
CA LYS A 52 -0.52 -20.06 13.25
C LYS A 52 -0.85 -19.38 14.59
N HIS A 53 -0.08 -18.39 15.02
CA HIS A 53 -0.31 -17.66 16.28
C HIS A 53 -1.26 -16.47 16.12
N HIS A 54 -1.52 -16.03 14.88
CA HIS A 54 -2.27 -14.82 14.59
C HIS A 54 -3.80 -14.96 14.63
N THR A 55 -4.32 -16.20 14.59
CA THR A 55 -5.77 -16.48 14.51
C THR A 55 -6.54 -15.96 15.72
N ARG A 56 -5.92 -15.99 16.91
CA ARG A 56 -6.53 -15.50 18.17
C ARG A 56 -6.74 -13.97 18.17
N TRP A 57 -5.87 -13.24 17.49
CA TRP A 57 -5.85 -11.77 17.46
C TRP A 57 -6.27 -11.20 16.10
N ILE A 58 -6.94 -12.00 15.27
CA ILE A 58 -7.30 -11.60 13.91
C ILE A 58 -8.29 -10.43 13.88
N TRP A 59 -9.03 -10.18 14.96
CA TRP A 59 -9.85 -8.95 15.08
C TRP A 59 -8.99 -7.69 14.97
N LEU A 60 -7.71 -7.73 15.33
CA LEU A 60 -6.79 -6.61 15.07
C LEU A 60 -6.52 -6.42 13.58
N SER A 61 -7.00 -7.26 12.67
CA SER A 61 -6.94 -6.97 11.23
C SER A 61 -8.09 -6.08 10.76
N THR A 62 -9.10 -5.77 11.59
CA THR A 62 -10.31 -5.07 11.14
C THR A 62 -10.06 -3.67 10.57
N PRO A 63 -9.13 -2.83 11.09
CA PRO A 63 -8.84 -1.54 10.46
C PRO A 63 -8.33 -1.67 9.03
N ASN A 64 -7.71 -2.80 8.67
CA ASN A 64 -7.28 -3.05 7.30
C ASN A 64 -8.45 -3.17 6.32
N PHE A 65 -9.67 -3.51 6.76
CA PHE A 65 -10.84 -3.51 5.88
C PHE A 65 -11.23 -2.12 5.40
N ILE A 66 -10.83 -1.07 6.11
CA ILE A 66 -11.01 0.33 5.69
C ILE A 66 -9.77 0.82 4.96
N LEU A 67 -8.58 0.52 5.50
CA LEU A 67 -7.33 0.99 4.92
C LEU A 67 -7.05 0.39 3.52
N LEU A 68 -7.38 -0.89 3.29
CA LEU A 68 -7.12 -1.54 1.99
C LEU A 68 -7.95 -0.95 0.86
N PRO A 69 -9.29 -0.78 0.95
CA PRO A 69 -10.06 -0.10 -0.08
C PRO A 69 -9.60 1.34 -0.31
N TRP A 70 -9.32 2.09 0.76
CA TRP A 70 -8.86 3.47 0.66
C TRP A 70 -7.54 3.56 -0.10
N ALA A 71 -6.56 2.75 0.27
CA ALA A 71 -5.27 2.69 -0.41
C ALA A 71 -5.40 2.14 -1.85
N THR A 72 -6.34 1.23 -2.12
CA THR A 72 -6.58 0.71 -3.48
C THR A 72 -7.14 1.78 -4.41
N ILE A 73 -8.18 2.52 -3.99
CA ILE A 73 -8.77 3.61 -4.77
C ILE A 73 -7.70 4.64 -5.12
N PHE A 74 -6.88 4.99 -4.13
CA PHE A 74 -5.76 5.89 -4.30
C PHE A 74 -4.74 5.37 -5.32
N LEU A 75 -4.29 4.12 -5.20
CA LEU A 75 -3.33 3.56 -6.13
C LEU A 75 -3.85 3.42 -7.56
N ILE A 76 -5.16 3.18 -7.75
CA ILE A 76 -5.76 3.12 -9.10
C ILE A 76 -5.62 4.47 -9.81
N GLN A 77 -5.89 5.59 -9.12
CA GLN A 77 -5.72 6.93 -9.68
C GLN A 77 -4.27 7.13 -10.16
N PHE A 78 -3.29 6.74 -9.34
CA PHE A 78 -1.87 6.89 -9.67
C PHE A 78 -1.41 5.90 -10.74
N PHE A 79 -1.94 4.68 -10.77
CA PHE A 79 -1.65 3.72 -11.81
C PHE A 79 -2.11 4.24 -13.18
N ILE A 80 -3.32 4.77 -13.27
CA ILE A 80 -3.82 5.35 -14.52
C ILE A 80 -3.01 6.61 -14.87
N GLY A 81 -2.93 7.57 -13.96
CA GLY A 81 -2.31 8.86 -14.26
C GLY A 81 -0.80 8.80 -14.50
N SER A 82 -0.05 7.99 -13.74
CA SER A 82 1.42 7.97 -13.84
C SER A 82 1.98 6.80 -14.63
N THR A 83 1.39 5.60 -14.53
CA THR A 83 1.91 4.42 -15.24
C THR A 83 1.37 4.32 -16.65
N ILE A 84 0.07 4.57 -16.87
CA ILE A 84 -0.56 4.45 -18.20
C ILE A 84 -0.40 5.75 -18.99
N GLU A 85 -0.79 6.89 -18.40
CA GLU A 85 -0.77 8.19 -19.08
C GLU A 85 0.62 8.86 -19.05
N GLY A 86 1.53 8.37 -18.21
CA GLY A 86 2.89 8.91 -18.10
C GLY A 86 2.98 10.28 -17.46
N ASN A 87 1.93 10.76 -16.78
CA ASN A 87 1.97 12.05 -16.09
C ASN A 87 2.86 11.98 -14.85
N HIS A 88 3.43 13.12 -14.46
CA HIS A 88 4.22 13.26 -13.24
C HIS A 88 3.36 12.96 -11.98
N LEU A 89 3.91 12.35 -10.93
CA LEU A 89 3.14 11.97 -9.71
C LEU A 89 2.44 13.18 -9.08
N CYS A 90 3.15 14.31 -9.02
CA CYS A 90 2.59 15.59 -8.58
C CYS A 90 1.46 16.13 -9.46
N SER A 91 1.50 15.91 -10.78
CA SER A 91 0.40 16.29 -11.69
C SER A 91 -0.86 15.49 -11.35
N VAL A 92 -0.71 14.19 -11.11
CA VAL A 92 -1.82 13.30 -10.72
C VAL A 92 -2.39 13.67 -9.34
N LEU A 93 -1.53 14.07 -8.39
CA LEU A 93 -1.97 14.48 -7.05
C LEU A 93 -2.73 15.82 -7.07
N MET A 94 -2.19 16.83 -7.75
CA MET A 94 -2.71 18.20 -7.73
C MET A 94 -3.77 18.46 -8.80
N GLY A 95 -3.94 17.56 -9.76
CA GLY A 95 -4.79 17.77 -10.93
C GLY A 95 -4.31 18.92 -11.83
N GLN A 96 -3.03 19.29 -11.73
CA GLN A 96 -2.44 20.44 -12.42
C GLN A 96 -1.38 19.97 -13.41
N SER A 97 -1.59 20.29 -14.69
CA SER A 97 -0.66 19.96 -15.78
C SER A 97 0.69 20.68 -15.69
N GLY A 98 0.80 21.75 -14.90
CA GLY A 98 2.06 22.52 -14.73
C GLY A 98 3.22 21.71 -14.14
N PHE A 99 2.95 20.55 -13.55
CA PHE A 99 4.01 19.65 -13.07
C PHE A 99 4.56 18.70 -14.15
N ASN A 100 3.88 18.56 -15.30
CA ASN A 100 4.38 17.74 -16.42
C ASN A 100 5.55 18.40 -17.16
N GLU A 101 5.87 19.67 -16.87
CA GLU A 101 7.06 20.34 -17.37
C GLU A 101 8.35 19.83 -16.72
N TYR A 102 8.25 19.22 -15.53
CA TYR A 102 9.37 18.58 -14.86
C TYR A 102 9.59 17.18 -15.41
N ALA A 103 10.87 16.80 -15.57
CA ALA A 103 11.22 15.48 -16.05
C ALA A 103 10.79 14.41 -15.05
N ALA A 104 9.84 13.57 -15.45
CA ALA A 104 9.42 12.39 -14.70
C ALA A 104 10.60 11.46 -14.41
N SER A 105 10.70 10.97 -13.18
CA SER A 105 11.74 10.01 -12.81
C SER A 105 11.53 8.66 -13.51
N TRP A 106 12.62 7.97 -13.86
CA TRP A 106 12.56 6.65 -14.52
C TRP A 106 11.83 5.58 -13.70
N TRP A 107 11.82 5.70 -12.36
CA TRP A 107 11.19 4.74 -11.46
C TRP A 107 9.69 4.99 -11.27
N GLN A 108 9.22 6.18 -11.65
CA GLN A 108 7.87 6.68 -11.40
C GLN A 108 6.77 5.74 -11.91
N PRO A 109 6.85 5.16 -13.13
CA PRO A 109 5.82 4.27 -13.65
C PRO A 109 5.67 2.98 -12.84
N PHE A 110 6.69 2.58 -12.08
CA PHE A 110 6.67 1.34 -11.28
C PHE A 110 6.09 1.54 -9.89
N TRP A 111 5.96 2.78 -9.42
CA TRP A 111 5.55 3.08 -8.05
C TRP A 111 4.17 2.48 -7.73
N ALA A 112 3.13 2.86 -8.47
CA ALA A 112 1.76 2.38 -8.24
C ALA A 112 1.60 0.86 -8.44
N PRO A 113 2.14 0.24 -9.51
CA PRO A 113 2.10 -1.22 -9.67
C PRO A 113 2.71 -1.99 -8.49
N VAL A 114 3.86 -1.55 -7.99
CA VAL A 114 4.54 -2.20 -6.85
C VAL A 114 3.69 -2.12 -5.58
N GLN A 115 3.11 -0.95 -5.30
CA GLN A 115 2.21 -0.80 -4.15
C GLN A 115 0.93 -1.65 -4.29
N LEU A 116 0.37 -1.78 -5.50
CA LEU A 116 -0.82 -2.60 -5.73
C LEU A 116 -0.56 -4.08 -5.42
N VAL A 117 0.60 -4.60 -5.85
CA VAL A 117 1.02 -5.98 -5.53
C VAL A 117 1.13 -6.18 -4.01
N LEU A 118 1.66 -5.19 -3.28
CA LEU A 118 1.71 -5.24 -1.82
C LEU A 118 0.30 -5.28 -1.20
N ILE A 119 -0.61 -4.40 -1.60
CA ILE A 119 -1.99 -4.37 -1.10
C ILE A 119 -2.71 -5.68 -1.36
N LEU A 120 -2.57 -6.24 -2.56
CA LEU A 120 -3.14 -7.54 -2.91
C LEU A 120 -2.60 -8.64 -1.99
N SER A 121 -1.30 -8.63 -1.73
CA SER A 121 -0.65 -9.62 -0.86
C SER A 121 -1.13 -9.52 0.60
N TYR A 122 -1.32 -8.30 1.12
CA TYR A 122 -1.95 -8.08 2.43
C TYR A 122 -3.40 -8.57 2.47
N SER A 123 -4.17 -8.26 1.42
CA SER A 123 -5.57 -8.67 1.31
C SER A 123 -5.73 -10.20 1.33
N LEU A 124 -4.92 -10.91 0.53
CA LEU A 124 -4.86 -12.37 0.51
C LEU A 124 -4.42 -12.93 1.87
N SER A 125 -3.50 -12.25 2.54
CA SER A 125 -3.00 -12.65 3.85
C SER A 125 -4.10 -12.61 4.91
N ILE A 126 -4.83 -11.49 4.98
CA ILE A 126 -5.95 -11.26 5.90
C ILE A 126 -7.09 -12.23 5.58
N TYR A 127 -7.51 -12.33 4.33
CA TYR A 127 -8.58 -13.23 3.90
C TYR A 127 -8.27 -14.69 4.26
N GLY A 128 -7.05 -15.16 3.99
CA GLY A 128 -6.63 -16.52 4.33
C GLY A 128 -6.67 -16.82 5.84
N CYS A 129 -6.35 -15.83 6.68
CA CYS A 129 -6.45 -15.97 8.13
C CYS A 129 -7.92 -16.04 8.59
N TRP A 130 -8.81 -15.21 8.02
CA TRP A 130 -10.23 -15.19 8.38
C TRP A 130 -10.94 -16.48 7.97
N ARG A 131 -10.65 -17.00 6.78
CA ARG A 131 -11.20 -18.28 6.31
C ARG A 131 -10.79 -19.44 7.21
N LYS A 132 -9.52 -19.50 7.64
CA LYS A 132 -9.06 -20.55 8.58
C LYS A 132 -9.78 -20.49 9.93
N ARG A 133 -10.03 -19.29 10.45
CA ARG A 133 -10.78 -19.11 11.71
C ARG A 133 -12.23 -19.56 11.58
N SER A 134 -12.89 -19.20 10.47
CA SER A 134 -14.27 -19.61 10.19
C SER A 134 -14.40 -21.14 10.19
N ASN A 135 -13.47 -21.84 9.54
CA ASN A 135 -13.48 -23.31 9.49
C ASN A 135 -13.23 -23.94 10.88
N ALA A 136 -12.34 -23.36 11.69
CA ALA A 136 -12.05 -23.87 13.03
C ALA A 136 -13.26 -23.75 13.98
N ASN A 137 -14.08 -22.71 13.83
CA ASN A 137 -15.30 -22.52 14.62
C ASN A 137 -16.46 -23.46 14.20
N GLN A 138 -16.41 -24.08 13.02
CA GLN A 138 -17.43 -25.03 12.56
C GLN A 138 -17.18 -26.46 13.07
N THR A 139 -15.95 -26.75 13.52
CA THR A 139 -15.53 -28.08 14.00
C THR A 139 -15.54 -28.22 15.53
N SER A 140 -15.93 -27.16 16.25
CA SER A 140 -16.05 -27.11 17.72
C SER A 140 -17.51 -27.09 18.14
#